data_AF-A0A1I9Y3Y0-F1
#
_entry.id   AF-A0A1I9Y3Y0-F1
#
_cell.length_a   1.000
_cell.length_b   1.000
_cell.length_c   1.000
_cell.angle_alpha   90.00
_cell.angle_beta   90.00
_cell.angle_gamma   90.00
#
_symmetry.space_group_name_H-M   'P 1'
#
loop_
_entity.id
_entity.type
_entity.pdbx_description
1 polymer ?
#
loop_
_entity_poly.entity_id
_entity_poly.type
_entity_poly.pdbx_seq_one_letter_code
_entity_poly.pdbx_strand_id
1 'polypeptide(L)'
;MSMDEMKRLTEQHYQSFLQARLAGAKALARLDAAMQARHALLPMPLTLRELALLPQLCDASLLALARSPHCGHWSRDDIGDTDPAQVLAEDVAYAEFSRAILEEAARHLDAIHAGQLPYVADAAFATADSGVLARAARVASYRDEGWFAPVIATLLPQACVAPGTARSAPSQSLAMALGHGVETIPTPASVEALRTALAQVRHAGIRKKLERNLKPAEKALARRA
;
A
#
# COMPACT_ATOMS: atom_id res chain seq x y z
N MET A 1 -26.39 13.52 4.65
CA MET A 1 -25.78 12.81 3.50
C MET A 1 -26.32 11.40 3.51
N SER A 2 -26.81 10.88 2.38
CA SER A 2 -27.30 9.49 2.34
C SER A 2 -26.13 8.49 2.41
N MET A 3 -26.40 7.25 2.83
CA MET A 3 -25.37 6.21 2.92
C MET A 3 -24.76 5.88 1.54
N ASP A 4 -25.58 5.88 0.48
CA ASP A 4 -25.11 5.65 -0.90
C ASP A 4 -24.22 6.78 -1.43
N GLU A 5 -24.55 8.03 -1.07
CA GLU A 5 -23.76 9.19 -1.45
C GLU A 5 -22.41 9.22 -0.72
N MET A 6 -22.40 8.86 0.58
CA MET A 6 -21.18 8.67 1.35
C MET A 6 -20.32 7.56 0.75
N LYS A 7 -20.93 6.42 0.41
CA LYS A 7 -20.22 5.28 -0.19
C LYS A 7 -19.53 5.69 -1.49
N ARG A 8 -20.24 6.37 -2.40
CA ARG A 8 -19.67 6.83 -3.67
C ARG A 8 -18.49 7.78 -3.48
N LEU A 9 -18.64 8.79 -2.61
CA LEU A 9 -17.59 9.78 -2.35
C LEU A 9 -16.31 9.14 -1.78
N THR A 10 -16.47 8.11 -0.95
CA THR A 10 -15.36 7.54 -0.19
C THR A 10 -14.69 6.35 -0.89
N GLU A 11 -15.40 5.61 -1.76
CA GLU A 11 -14.83 4.54 -2.59
C GLU A 11 -13.95 5.08 -3.72
N GLN A 12 -14.24 6.27 -4.23
CA GLN A 12 -13.48 6.93 -5.30
C GLN A 12 -12.89 8.25 -4.79
N HIS A 13 -12.27 8.23 -3.61
CA HIS A 13 -11.90 9.45 -2.89
C HIS A 13 -10.88 10.33 -3.64
N TYR A 14 -10.00 9.79 -4.48
CA TYR A 14 -9.12 10.62 -5.33
C TYR A 14 -9.88 11.37 -6.43
N GLN A 15 -10.81 10.69 -7.10
CA GLN A 15 -11.67 11.32 -8.12
C GLN A 15 -12.59 12.35 -7.47
N SER A 16 -13.15 12.00 -6.31
CA SER A 16 -13.99 12.89 -5.51
C SER A 16 -13.21 14.12 -5.02
N PHE A 17 -11.93 13.96 -4.66
CA PHE A 17 -11.05 15.06 -4.30
C PHE A 17 -10.83 16.01 -5.48
N LEU A 18 -10.51 15.49 -6.67
CA LEU A 18 -10.34 16.32 -7.87
C LEU A 18 -11.61 17.10 -8.22
N GLN A 19 -12.77 16.43 -8.17
CA GLN A 19 -14.06 17.07 -8.39
C GLN A 19 -14.37 18.14 -7.33
N ALA A 20 -14.12 17.83 -6.05
CA ALA A 20 -14.32 18.75 -4.94
C ALA A 20 -13.39 19.97 -5.02
N ARG A 21 -12.13 19.78 -5.45
CA ARG A 21 -11.17 20.86 -5.66
C ARG A 21 -11.67 21.87 -6.70
N LEU A 22 -12.28 21.39 -7.79
CA LEU A 22 -12.89 22.24 -8.81
C LEU A 22 -14.19 22.92 -8.33
N ALA A 23 -14.98 22.23 -7.50
CA ALA A 23 -16.23 22.75 -6.95
C ALA A 23 -16.03 23.74 -5.77
N GLY A 24 -14.83 23.80 -5.20
CA GLY A 24 -14.42 24.76 -4.18
C GLY A 24 -14.53 24.27 -2.73
N ALA A 25 -14.19 25.15 -1.79
CA ALA A 25 -13.95 24.80 -0.38
C ALA A 25 -15.09 24.04 0.32
N LYS A 26 -16.35 24.37 0.00
CA LYS A 26 -17.51 23.67 0.58
C LYS A 26 -17.58 22.20 0.16
N ALA A 27 -17.20 21.88 -1.08
CA ALA A 27 -17.16 20.51 -1.57
C ALA A 27 -15.99 19.73 -0.93
N LEU A 28 -14.84 20.38 -0.74
CA LEU A 28 -13.70 19.77 -0.04
C LEU A 28 -14.04 19.45 1.42
N ALA A 29 -14.64 20.39 2.15
CA ALA A 29 -15.08 20.17 3.53
C ALA A 29 -16.12 19.04 3.64
N ARG A 30 -16.99 18.90 2.63
CA ARG A 30 -17.96 17.81 2.56
C ARG A 30 -17.28 16.45 2.35
N LEU A 31 -16.28 16.38 1.47
CA LEU A 31 -15.51 15.15 1.25
C LEU A 31 -14.75 14.75 2.51
N ASP A 32 -14.09 15.70 3.17
CA ASP A 32 -13.38 15.45 4.44
C ASP A 32 -14.33 14.89 5.51
N ALA A 33 -15.48 15.54 5.73
CA ALA A 33 -16.49 15.04 6.66
C ALA A 33 -16.98 13.62 6.32
N ALA A 34 -17.13 13.30 5.02
CA ALA A 34 -17.52 11.96 4.58
C ALA A 34 -16.43 10.92 4.86
N MET A 35 -15.16 11.28 4.65
CA MET A 35 -14.02 10.40 4.93
C MET A 35 -13.84 10.19 6.43
N GLN A 36 -14.01 11.23 7.26
CA GLN A 36 -14.00 11.10 8.73
C GLN A 36 -15.15 10.22 9.23
N ALA A 37 -16.36 10.39 8.69
CA ALA A 37 -17.50 9.55 9.04
C ALA A 37 -17.27 8.08 8.67
N ARG A 38 -16.67 7.80 7.50
CA ARG A 38 -16.28 6.44 7.13
C ARG A 38 -15.21 5.89 8.05
N HIS A 39 -14.23 6.70 8.45
CA HIS A 39 -13.14 6.29 9.32
C HIS A 39 -13.65 5.83 10.70
N ALA A 40 -14.66 6.51 11.23
CA ALA A 40 -15.32 6.13 12.47
C ALA A 40 -16.00 4.74 12.41
N LEU A 41 -16.43 4.30 11.22
CA LEU A 41 -17.05 2.99 10.99
C LEU A 41 -16.03 1.91 10.61
N LEU A 42 -15.03 2.30 9.82
CA LEU A 42 -13.97 1.44 9.30
C LEU A 42 -12.66 2.20 9.43
N PRO A 43 -11.83 1.90 10.45
CA PRO A 43 -10.54 2.54 10.63
C PRO A 43 -9.70 2.49 9.34
N MET A 44 -9.09 3.63 9.01
CA MET A 44 -8.32 3.88 7.78
C MET A 44 -7.34 5.06 7.95
N PRO A 45 -6.54 5.08 9.03
CA PRO A 45 -5.67 6.21 9.35
C PRO A 45 -4.65 6.55 8.26
N LEU A 46 -4.08 5.57 7.55
CA LEU A 46 -3.12 5.86 6.47
C LEU A 46 -3.83 6.48 5.25
N THR A 47 -5.05 6.03 4.96
CA THR A 47 -5.88 6.60 3.89
C THR A 47 -6.18 8.08 4.17
N LEU A 48 -6.53 8.45 5.41
CA LEU A 48 -6.75 9.85 5.77
C LEU A 48 -5.47 10.68 5.68
N ARG A 49 -4.31 10.14 6.08
CA ARG A 49 -3.01 10.81 5.93
C ARG A 49 -2.65 11.06 4.46
N GLU A 50 -2.89 10.08 3.58
CA GLU A 50 -2.67 10.24 2.14
C GLU A 50 -3.63 11.28 1.54
N LEU A 51 -4.89 11.33 1.99
CA LEU A 51 -5.83 12.38 1.58
C LEU A 51 -5.37 13.79 1.98
N ALA A 52 -4.81 13.95 3.19
CA ALA A 52 -4.26 15.21 3.65
C ALA A 52 -3.03 15.67 2.84
N LEU A 53 -2.35 14.74 2.15
CA LEU A 53 -1.23 15.04 1.26
C LEU A 53 -1.69 15.63 -0.08
N LEU A 54 -2.88 15.27 -0.58
CA LEU A 54 -3.33 15.60 -1.93
C LEU A 54 -3.21 17.08 -2.33
N PRO A 55 -3.49 18.08 -1.46
CA PRO A 55 -3.32 19.48 -1.81
C PRO A 55 -1.87 19.89 -2.15
N GLN A 56 -0.88 19.09 -1.74
CA GLN A 56 0.55 19.35 -1.94
C GLN A 56 1.10 18.68 -3.21
N LEU A 57 0.33 17.77 -3.82
CA LEU A 57 0.77 17.00 -4.98
C LEU A 57 0.62 17.79 -6.27
N CYS A 58 1.48 17.50 -7.25
CA CYS A 58 1.31 18.03 -8.59
C CYS A 58 0.06 17.44 -9.28
N ASP A 59 -0.46 18.13 -10.30
CA ASP A 59 -1.66 17.67 -11.01
C ASP A 59 -1.47 16.29 -11.68
N ALA A 60 -0.27 15.99 -12.16
CA ALA A 60 0.03 14.69 -12.76
C ALA A 60 -0.12 13.55 -11.74
N SER A 61 0.37 13.73 -10.51
CA SER A 61 0.22 12.80 -9.40
C SER A 61 -1.24 12.60 -8.99
N LEU A 62 -2.00 13.69 -8.89
CA LEU A 62 -3.42 13.62 -8.55
C LEU A 62 -4.23 12.88 -9.62
N LEU A 63 -3.95 13.13 -10.88
CA LEU A 63 -4.54 12.40 -11.99
C LEU A 63 -4.13 10.93 -11.96
N ALA A 64 -2.86 10.61 -11.71
CA ALA A 64 -2.37 9.25 -11.59
C ALA A 64 -3.11 8.46 -10.50
N LEU A 65 -3.31 9.05 -9.31
CA LEU A 65 -4.10 8.46 -8.23
C LEU A 65 -5.57 8.25 -8.61
N ALA A 66 -6.16 9.20 -9.33
CA ALA A 66 -7.56 9.15 -9.75
C ALA A 66 -7.84 8.21 -10.95
N ARG A 67 -6.80 7.75 -11.68
CA ARG A 67 -6.94 6.89 -12.87
C ARG A 67 -7.54 5.52 -12.56
N SER A 68 -7.24 4.94 -11.39
CA SER A 68 -7.76 3.62 -11.06
C SER A 68 -9.19 3.71 -10.53
N PRO A 69 -10.14 2.91 -11.05
CA PRO A 69 -11.47 2.77 -10.46
C PRO A 69 -11.43 2.09 -9.08
N HIS A 70 -10.32 1.39 -8.78
CA HIS A 70 -10.07 0.70 -7.52
C HIS A 70 -8.93 1.41 -6.77
N CYS A 71 -9.29 2.42 -5.97
CA CYS A 71 -8.34 3.18 -5.15
C CYS A 71 -7.49 2.31 -4.21
N GLY A 72 -7.86 1.05 -3.97
CA GLY A 72 -7.18 0.14 -3.03
C GLY A 72 -6.25 -0.90 -3.67
N HIS A 73 -6.33 -1.14 -4.99
CA HIS A 73 -5.54 -2.18 -5.64
C HIS A 73 -5.14 -1.79 -7.05
N TRP A 74 -3.84 -1.74 -7.30
CA TRP A 74 -3.28 -1.56 -8.64
C TRP A 74 -2.82 -2.93 -9.13
N SER A 75 -3.70 -3.66 -9.82
CA SER A 75 -3.26 -4.87 -10.52
C SER A 75 -2.57 -4.49 -11.83
N ARG A 76 -1.76 -5.40 -12.39
CA ARG A 76 -1.15 -5.18 -13.71
C ARG A 76 -2.20 -4.97 -14.80
N ASP A 77 -3.36 -5.60 -14.64
CA ASP A 77 -4.47 -5.53 -15.59
C ASP A 77 -5.24 -4.19 -15.49
N ASP A 78 -5.21 -3.53 -14.32
CA ASP A 78 -5.94 -2.27 -14.05
C ASP A 78 -5.17 -0.99 -14.40
N ILE A 79 -3.86 -1.10 -14.60
CA ILE A 79 -2.93 0.04 -14.65
C ILE A 79 -2.79 0.68 -16.06
N GLY A 80 -3.18 -0.05 -17.10
CA GLY A 80 -2.92 0.35 -18.50
C GLY A 80 -1.42 0.37 -18.82
N ASP A 81 -1.03 1.12 -19.86
CA ASP A 81 0.35 1.08 -20.38
C ASP A 81 1.41 1.72 -19.46
N THR A 82 1.01 2.58 -18.51
CA THR A 82 1.93 3.28 -17.60
C THR A 82 1.44 3.22 -16.17
N ASP A 83 2.30 2.67 -15.30
CA ASP A 83 2.08 2.57 -13.86
C ASP A 83 1.93 3.94 -13.19
N PRO A 84 0.79 4.23 -12.54
CA PRO A 84 0.64 5.43 -11.73
C PRO A 84 1.74 5.62 -10.69
N ALA A 85 2.32 4.54 -10.14
CA ALA A 85 3.43 4.63 -9.19
C ALA A 85 4.68 5.27 -9.81
N GLN A 86 4.88 5.16 -11.13
CA GLN A 86 6.00 5.80 -11.81
C GLN A 86 5.84 7.33 -11.80
N VAL A 87 4.63 7.84 -12.04
CA VAL A 87 4.35 9.29 -11.98
C VAL A 87 4.52 9.81 -10.55
N LEU A 88 4.03 9.04 -9.57
CA LEU A 88 4.15 9.41 -8.16
C LEU A 88 5.58 9.34 -7.64
N ALA A 89 6.44 8.51 -8.23
CA ALA A 89 7.84 8.42 -7.85
C ALA A 89 8.63 9.70 -8.17
N GLU A 90 8.16 10.50 -9.13
CA GLU A 90 8.75 11.80 -9.48
C GLU A 90 8.24 12.95 -8.60
N ASP A 91 7.18 12.73 -7.81
CA ASP A 91 6.63 13.72 -6.91
C ASP A 91 7.28 13.61 -5.53
N VAL A 92 8.10 14.60 -5.18
CA VAL A 92 8.89 14.61 -3.94
C VAL A 92 8.01 14.46 -2.71
N ALA A 93 6.85 15.12 -2.66
CA ALA A 93 5.95 15.05 -1.51
C ALA A 93 5.37 13.65 -1.33
N TYR A 94 5.04 12.97 -2.44
CA TYR A 94 4.56 11.59 -2.40
C TYR A 94 5.67 10.58 -2.08
N ALA A 95 6.88 10.79 -2.58
CA ALA A 95 8.04 9.94 -2.28
C ALA A 95 8.41 10.01 -0.78
N GLU A 96 8.45 11.21 -0.20
CA GLU A 96 8.70 11.41 1.23
C GLU A 96 7.61 10.79 2.11
N PHE A 97 6.34 10.99 1.73
CA PHE A 97 5.22 10.33 2.39
C PHE A 97 5.35 8.80 2.35
N SER A 98 5.67 8.24 1.18
CA SER A 98 5.83 6.81 0.97
C SER A 98 6.91 6.24 1.87
N ARG A 99 8.07 6.91 1.95
CA ARG A 99 9.15 6.54 2.86
C ARG A 99 8.69 6.52 4.31
N ALA A 100 8.09 7.61 4.78
CA ALA A 100 7.69 7.76 6.17
C ALA A 100 6.71 6.67 6.62
N ILE A 101 5.68 6.36 5.82
CA ILE A 101 4.67 5.36 6.20
C ILE A 101 5.22 3.93 6.13
N LEU A 102 6.15 3.64 5.22
CA LEU A 102 6.75 2.31 5.12
C LEU A 102 7.74 2.06 6.26
N GLU A 103 8.55 3.05 6.63
CA GLU A 103 9.43 2.97 7.80
C GLU A 103 8.61 2.84 9.10
N GLU A 104 7.47 3.53 9.21
CA GLU A 104 6.54 3.39 10.33
C GLU A 104 5.89 2.00 10.38
N ALA A 105 5.43 1.48 9.23
CA ALA A 105 4.85 0.15 9.14
C ALA A 105 5.87 -0.95 9.48
N ALA A 106 7.13 -0.80 9.06
CA ALA A 106 8.20 -1.73 9.40
C ALA A 106 8.45 -1.75 10.91
N ARG A 107 8.59 -0.58 11.54
CA ARG A 107 8.72 -0.46 13.00
C ARG A 107 7.52 -1.04 13.75
N HIS A 108 6.31 -0.89 13.22
CA HIS A 108 5.11 -1.47 13.82
C HIS A 108 5.14 -3.00 13.81
N LEU A 109 5.50 -3.63 12.69
CA LEU A 109 5.65 -5.08 12.61
C LEU A 109 6.80 -5.58 13.50
N ASP A 110 7.93 -4.87 13.52
CA ASP A 110 9.05 -5.20 14.41
C ASP A 110 8.62 -5.20 15.88
N ALA A 111 7.82 -4.21 16.30
CA ALA A 111 7.30 -4.13 17.66
C ALA A 111 6.34 -5.28 17.99
N ILE A 112 5.51 -5.72 17.04
CA ILE A 112 4.67 -6.93 17.19
C ILE A 112 5.56 -8.17 17.34
N HIS A 113 6.58 -8.32 16.50
CA HIS A 113 7.48 -9.48 16.52
C HIS A 113 8.38 -9.51 17.76
N ALA A 114 8.76 -8.35 18.29
CA ALA A 114 9.48 -8.19 19.55
C ALA A 114 8.59 -8.37 20.79
N GLY A 115 7.28 -8.58 20.63
CA GLY A 115 6.33 -8.72 21.74
C GLY A 115 6.03 -7.42 22.49
N GLN A 116 6.43 -6.27 21.93
CA GLN A 116 6.15 -4.94 22.49
C GLN A 116 4.69 -4.51 22.21
N LEU A 117 4.13 -4.97 21.09
CA LEU A 117 2.72 -4.81 20.75
C LEU A 117 2.04 -6.18 20.67
N PRO A 118 0.76 -6.28 21.07
CA PRO A 118 0.03 -7.54 21.02
C PRO A 118 -0.17 -7.99 19.57
N TYR A 119 0.07 -9.29 19.33
CA TYR A 119 -0.26 -9.90 18.06
C TYR A 119 -1.76 -10.19 17.97
N VAL A 120 -2.40 -9.69 16.91
CA VAL A 120 -3.76 -10.06 16.51
C VAL A 120 -3.72 -10.53 15.06
N ALA A 121 -4.30 -11.70 14.80
CA ALA A 121 -4.30 -12.27 13.46
C ALA A 121 -5.03 -11.37 12.47
N ASP A 122 -4.37 -11.08 11.36
CA ASP A 122 -4.86 -10.27 10.24
C ASP A 122 -5.32 -8.86 10.63
N ALA A 123 -4.73 -8.28 11.67
CA ALA A 123 -5.12 -6.99 12.22
C ALA A 123 -3.93 -6.05 12.52
N ALA A 124 -2.73 -6.35 12.03
CA ALA A 124 -1.59 -5.44 12.17
C ALA A 124 -1.80 -4.11 11.42
N PHE A 125 -2.64 -4.12 10.38
CA PHE A 125 -3.04 -2.92 9.65
C PHE A 125 -4.53 -2.98 9.35
N ALA A 126 -5.17 -1.82 9.29
CA ALA A 126 -6.53 -1.73 8.79
C ALA A 126 -6.58 -2.19 7.32
N THR A 127 -7.55 -3.05 6.98
CA THR A 127 -7.72 -3.55 5.60
C THR A 127 -7.87 -2.43 4.58
N ALA A 128 -8.50 -1.31 4.96
CA ALA A 128 -8.63 -0.13 4.10
C ALA A 128 -7.29 0.53 3.75
N ASP A 129 -6.27 0.37 4.60
CA ASP A 129 -4.97 1.03 4.45
C ASP A 129 -3.94 0.21 3.67
N SER A 130 -4.20 -1.08 3.42
CA SER A 130 -3.25 -1.93 2.71
C SER A 130 -2.95 -1.41 1.29
N GLY A 131 -3.91 -0.74 0.65
CA GLY A 131 -3.70 -0.10 -0.65
C GLY A 131 -2.68 1.03 -0.61
N VAL A 132 -2.69 1.83 0.46
CA VAL A 132 -1.76 2.96 0.66
C VAL A 132 -0.34 2.45 0.80
N LEU A 133 -0.13 1.46 1.68
CA LEU A 133 1.18 0.83 1.87
C LEU A 133 1.68 0.15 0.59
N ALA A 134 0.78 -0.51 -0.15
CA ALA A 134 1.14 -1.14 -1.42
C ALA A 134 1.59 -0.12 -2.48
N ARG A 135 0.87 1.00 -2.63
CA ARG A 135 1.29 2.09 -3.53
C ARG A 135 2.64 2.67 -3.11
N ALA A 136 2.82 2.96 -1.83
CA ALA A 136 4.07 3.49 -1.32
C ALA A 136 5.24 2.54 -1.59
N ALA A 137 5.05 1.22 -1.42
CA ALA A 137 6.07 0.23 -1.74
C ALA A 137 6.43 0.22 -3.23
N ARG A 138 5.46 0.38 -4.13
CA ARG A 138 5.71 0.51 -5.58
C ARG A 138 6.51 1.77 -5.91
N VAL A 139 6.15 2.91 -5.30
CA VAL A 139 6.89 4.16 -5.45
C VAL A 139 8.35 3.98 -4.99
N ALA A 140 8.55 3.35 -3.83
CA ALA A 140 9.88 3.03 -3.32
C ALA A 140 10.66 2.10 -4.26
N SER A 141 10.01 1.10 -4.86
CA SER A 141 10.64 0.20 -5.86
C SER A 141 11.04 0.90 -7.16
N TYR A 142 10.31 1.94 -7.59
CA TYR A 142 10.69 2.74 -8.75
C TYR A 142 11.95 3.57 -8.46
N ARG A 143 12.02 4.17 -7.27
CA ARG A 143 13.17 4.99 -6.85
C ARG A 143 14.39 4.15 -6.45
N ASP A 144 14.17 2.93 -5.95
CA ASP A 144 15.17 1.95 -5.50
C ASP A 144 16.29 2.56 -4.63
N GLU A 145 15.90 3.43 -3.70
CA GLU A 145 16.82 4.11 -2.80
C GLU A 145 17.29 3.19 -1.67
N GLY A 146 18.50 3.42 -1.16
CA GLY A 146 19.14 2.55 -0.16
C GLY A 146 18.37 2.34 1.14
N TRP A 147 17.44 3.24 1.50
CA TRP A 147 16.58 3.07 2.70
C TRP A 147 15.51 1.99 2.51
N PHE A 148 15.10 1.69 1.27
CA PHE A 148 14.00 0.77 1.02
C PHE A 148 14.38 -0.69 1.26
N ALA A 149 15.63 -1.06 0.96
CA ALA A 149 16.14 -2.42 1.12
C ALA A 149 15.93 -3.00 2.55
N PRO A 150 16.36 -2.34 3.64
CA PRO A 150 16.08 -2.83 4.99
C PRO A 150 14.59 -2.81 5.34
N VAL A 151 13.82 -1.83 4.82
CA VAL A 151 12.38 -1.71 5.09
C VAL A 151 11.59 -2.87 4.48
N ILE A 152 11.82 -3.22 3.21
CA ILE A 152 11.09 -4.32 2.55
C ILE A 152 11.51 -5.69 3.11
N ALA A 153 12.77 -5.83 3.54
CA ALA A 153 13.27 -7.03 4.21
C ALA A 153 12.58 -7.30 5.55
N THR A 154 12.11 -6.25 6.24
CA THR A 154 11.23 -6.37 7.42
C THR A 154 9.78 -6.58 7.03
N LEU A 155 9.22 -5.68 6.22
CA LEU A 155 7.78 -5.60 5.93
C LEU A 155 7.22 -6.90 5.37
N LEU A 156 7.82 -7.42 4.29
CA LEU A 156 7.23 -8.54 3.55
C LEU A 156 7.28 -9.85 4.37
N PRO A 157 8.41 -10.29 4.93
CA PRO A 157 8.45 -11.49 5.76
C PRO A 157 7.55 -11.38 6.99
N GLN A 158 7.62 -10.27 7.73
CA GLN A 158 6.88 -10.14 8.98
C GLN A 158 5.37 -9.96 8.78
N ALA A 159 4.92 -9.39 7.66
CA ALA A 159 3.50 -9.37 7.31
C ALA A 159 2.96 -10.79 7.03
N CYS A 160 3.81 -11.72 6.59
CA CYS A 160 3.43 -13.08 6.21
C CYS A 160 3.43 -14.10 7.37
N VAL A 161 4.14 -13.79 8.45
CA VAL A 161 4.45 -14.76 9.52
C VAL A 161 4.11 -14.15 10.88
N ALA A 162 3.24 -14.82 11.63
CA ALA A 162 2.97 -14.44 13.00
C ALA A 162 4.19 -14.66 13.91
N PRO A 163 4.39 -13.84 14.96
CA PRO A 163 5.34 -14.17 16.01
C PRO A 163 5.04 -15.55 16.64
N GLY A 164 6.08 -16.26 17.09
CA GLY A 164 5.93 -17.60 17.65
C GLY A 164 5.63 -18.67 16.59
N THR A 165 4.67 -19.57 16.86
CA THR A 165 4.39 -20.78 16.05
C THR A 165 3.05 -20.75 15.29
N ALA A 166 2.28 -19.66 15.39
CA ALA A 166 0.94 -19.57 14.80
C ALA A 166 0.95 -19.67 13.26
N ARG A 167 -0.06 -20.34 12.69
CA ARG A 167 -0.23 -20.51 11.23
C ARG A 167 -1.02 -19.37 10.56
N SER A 168 -1.29 -18.30 11.29
CA SER A 168 -1.88 -17.05 10.83
C SER A 168 -0.79 -16.04 10.43
N ALA A 169 -1.21 -14.89 9.93
CA ALA A 169 -0.34 -13.78 9.52
C ALA A 169 -0.74 -12.48 10.24
N PRO A 170 0.18 -11.53 10.45
CA PRO A 170 -0.16 -10.19 10.95
C PRO A 170 -1.02 -9.38 9.98
N SER A 171 -0.78 -9.49 8.67
CA SER A 171 -1.64 -8.85 7.66
C SER A 171 -1.57 -9.59 6.32
N GLN A 172 -2.65 -10.30 5.99
CA GLN A 172 -2.77 -11.02 4.72
C GLN A 172 -2.91 -10.04 3.56
N SER A 173 -3.70 -8.97 3.72
CA SER A 173 -3.92 -7.96 2.69
C SER A 173 -2.60 -7.28 2.28
N LEU A 174 -1.78 -6.88 3.25
CA LEU A 174 -0.47 -6.29 3.00
C LEU A 174 0.47 -7.30 2.34
N ALA A 175 0.56 -8.54 2.86
CA ALA A 175 1.41 -9.57 2.27
C ALA A 175 1.11 -9.80 0.78
N MET A 176 -0.18 -9.88 0.42
CA MET A 176 -0.58 -10.07 -0.97
C MET A 176 -0.27 -8.86 -1.84
N ALA A 177 -0.52 -7.66 -1.33
CA ALA A 177 -0.29 -6.44 -2.08
C ALA A 177 1.21 -6.18 -2.30
N LEU A 178 2.05 -6.43 -1.29
CA LEU A 178 3.51 -6.36 -1.43
C LEU A 178 4.03 -7.42 -2.41
N GLY A 179 3.56 -8.67 -2.31
CA GLY A 179 3.92 -9.72 -3.26
C GLY A 179 3.61 -9.33 -4.71
N HIS A 180 2.46 -8.69 -4.95
CA HIS A 180 2.10 -8.18 -6.28
C HIS A 180 2.98 -6.99 -6.72
N GLY A 181 3.33 -6.10 -5.78
CA GLY A 181 4.30 -5.03 -6.00
C GLY A 181 5.67 -5.57 -6.45
N VAL A 182 6.19 -6.61 -5.77
CA VAL A 182 7.46 -7.27 -6.13
C VAL A 182 7.40 -7.91 -7.51
N GLU A 183 6.27 -8.53 -7.86
CA GLU A 183 6.07 -9.10 -9.19
C GLU A 183 6.20 -8.05 -10.30
N THR A 184 5.58 -6.90 -10.09
CA THR A 184 5.40 -5.88 -11.13
C THR A 184 6.58 -4.93 -11.24
N ILE A 185 7.20 -4.55 -10.11
CA ILE A 185 8.34 -3.63 -10.06
C ILE A 185 9.40 -4.23 -9.10
N PRO A 186 10.10 -5.29 -9.52
CA PRO A 186 11.08 -5.93 -8.66
C PRO A 186 12.31 -5.05 -8.48
N THR A 187 12.86 -5.07 -7.27
CA THR A 187 14.24 -4.68 -6.95
C THR A 187 14.99 -5.91 -6.43
N PRO A 188 16.34 -5.91 -6.41
CA PRO A 188 17.09 -7.03 -5.82
C PRO A 188 16.67 -7.31 -4.38
N ALA A 189 16.50 -6.26 -3.56
CA ALA A 189 16.07 -6.37 -2.18
C ALA A 189 14.63 -6.89 -2.04
N SER A 190 13.71 -6.46 -2.90
CA SER A 190 12.31 -6.89 -2.82
C SER A 190 12.11 -8.35 -3.22
N VAL A 191 12.88 -8.85 -4.21
CA VAL A 191 12.89 -10.27 -4.58
C VAL A 191 13.48 -11.12 -3.45
N GLU A 192 14.54 -10.66 -2.80
CA GLU A 192 15.12 -11.38 -1.67
C GLU A 192 14.18 -11.42 -0.45
N ALA A 193 13.49 -10.32 -0.17
CA ALA A 193 12.44 -10.29 0.85
C ALA A 193 11.31 -11.28 0.54
N LEU A 194 10.92 -11.42 -0.74
CA LEU A 194 9.91 -12.40 -1.17
C LEU A 194 10.38 -13.85 -0.96
N ARG A 195 11.64 -14.17 -1.27
CA ARG A 195 12.22 -15.50 -0.99
C ARG A 195 12.25 -15.79 0.50
N THR A 196 12.67 -14.81 1.31
CA THR A 196 12.69 -14.90 2.76
C THR A 196 11.29 -15.17 3.32
N ALA A 197 10.27 -14.42 2.85
CA ALA A 197 8.89 -14.64 3.25
C ALA A 197 8.40 -16.05 2.87
N LEU A 198 8.73 -16.54 1.67
CA LEU A 198 8.36 -17.88 1.21
C LEU A 198 9.00 -19.02 2.02
N ALA A 199 10.24 -18.82 2.48
CA ALA A 199 10.92 -19.78 3.34
C ALA A 199 10.23 -19.91 4.72
N GLN A 200 9.66 -18.82 5.24
CA GLN A 200 9.15 -18.74 6.61
C GLN A 200 7.61 -18.88 6.71
N VAL A 201 6.88 -18.57 5.64
CA VAL A 201 5.40 -18.52 5.66
C VAL A 201 4.78 -19.87 6.00
N ARG A 202 3.96 -19.89 7.05
CA ARG A 202 3.22 -21.08 7.50
C ARG A 202 1.79 -21.14 6.96
N HIS A 203 1.23 -19.98 6.58
CA HIS A 203 -0.12 -19.89 6.04
C HIS A 203 -0.16 -20.35 4.57
N ALA A 204 -0.79 -21.50 4.30
CA ALA A 204 -0.80 -22.13 2.98
C ALA A 204 -1.39 -21.24 1.87
N GLY A 205 -2.43 -20.45 2.19
CA GLY A 205 -3.05 -19.53 1.23
C GLY A 205 -2.14 -18.36 0.83
N ILE A 206 -1.34 -17.85 1.76
CA ILE A 206 -0.36 -16.78 1.49
C ILE A 206 0.79 -17.36 0.68
N ARG A 207 1.33 -18.51 1.13
CA ARG A 207 2.39 -19.24 0.43
C ARG A 207 2.05 -19.43 -1.05
N LYS A 208 0.92 -20.06 -1.34
CA LYS A 208 0.47 -20.33 -2.72
C LYS A 208 0.38 -19.05 -3.56
N LYS A 209 -0.07 -17.95 -2.97
CA LYS A 209 -0.19 -16.67 -3.69
C LYS A 209 1.20 -16.07 -3.96
N LEU A 210 2.09 -16.02 -2.96
CA LEU A 210 3.45 -15.49 -3.12
C LEU A 210 4.33 -16.33 -4.05
N GLU A 211 4.19 -17.65 -4.05
CA GLU A 211 4.94 -18.55 -4.95
C GLU A 211 4.67 -18.23 -6.42
N ARG A 212 3.43 -17.85 -6.75
CA ARG A 212 3.05 -17.45 -8.12
C ARG A 212 3.74 -16.18 -8.58
N ASN A 213 4.14 -15.32 -7.64
CA ASN A 213 4.73 -14.01 -7.92
C ASN A 213 6.25 -14.08 -8.08
N LEU A 214 6.92 -15.08 -7.48
CA LEU A 214 8.39 -15.17 -7.45
C LEU A 214 9.02 -15.31 -8.84
N LYS A 215 8.61 -16.32 -9.62
CA LYS A 215 9.21 -16.59 -10.93
C LYS A 215 9.00 -15.42 -11.92
N PRO A 216 7.81 -14.80 -12.01
CA PRO A 216 7.65 -13.58 -12.80
C PRO A 216 8.49 -12.41 -12.29
N ALA A 217 8.61 -12.22 -10.96
CA ALA A 217 9.46 -11.17 -10.38
C ALA A 217 10.94 -11.34 -10.76
N GLU A 218 11.49 -12.54 -10.65
CA GLU A 218 12.89 -12.84 -11.04
C GLU A 218 13.13 -12.54 -12.52
N LYS A 219 12.19 -12.93 -13.38
CA LYS A 219 12.25 -12.66 -14.82
C LYS A 219 12.16 -11.16 -15.12
N ALA A 220 11.30 -10.43 -14.41
CA ALA A 220 11.16 -8.98 -14.57
C ALA A 220 12.42 -8.26 -14.06
N LEU A 221 13.03 -8.71 -12.96
CA LEU A 221 14.28 -8.16 -12.44
C LEU A 221 15.43 -8.32 -13.44
N ALA A 222 15.57 -9.51 -14.02
CA ALA A 222 16.59 -9.78 -15.04
C ALA A 222 16.44 -8.96 -16.33
N ARG A 223 15.26 -8.37 -16.57
CA ARG A 223 15.01 -7.45 -17.71
C ARG A 223 15.26 -5.98 -17.35
N ARG A 224 15.33 -5.66 -16.06
CA ARG A 224 15.54 -4.31 -15.52
C ARG A 224 17.03 -4.01 -15.31
N ALA A 225 17.82 -5.04 -15.00
CA ALA A 225 19.29 -5.00 -14.94
C ALA A 225 19.92 -4.92 -16.34
#